data_AF-A0A836TGK8-F1
#
_entry.id   AF-A0A836TGK8-F1
#
_cell.length_a   1.000
_cell.length_b   1.000
_cell.length_c   1.000
_cell.angle_alpha   90.00
_cell.angle_beta   90.00
_cell.angle_gamma   90.00
#
_symmetry.space_group_name_H-M   'P 1'
#
loop_
_entity.id
_entity.type
_entity.pdbx_description
1 polymer ?
#
loop_
_entity_poly.entity_id
_entity_poly.type
_entity_poly.pdbx_seq_one_letter_code
_entity_poly.pdbx_strand_id
1 'polypeptide(L)'
;GTVSSFQSTPAQEKGDNDLVFGLQIGYSDHTNGIAVPMAAVANGAKIIEKHFTLNRNFDGPDHQSSMEPTEFKYMVASIRNVEQAMGSAKKFPTPVEIENKKIVRKSLVAACDILKGEVFSEGNITFKRPGEGLSPMRFWDVLGKKESRSFSTDETISL
;
A
#
# COMPACT_ATOMS: atom_id res chain seq x y z
N GLY A 1 10.66 33.30 3.34
CA GLY A 1 9.50 32.86 2.55
C GLY A 1 9.93 32.73 1.12
N THR A 2 10.05 31.49 0.64
CA THR A 2 10.07 31.13 -0.78
C THR A 2 9.51 29.72 -0.85
N VAL A 3 8.25 29.60 -1.26
CA VAL A 3 7.63 28.30 -1.52
C VAL A 3 8.12 27.92 -2.91
N SER A 4 9.06 26.96 -2.99
CA SER A 4 9.33 26.29 -4.26
C SER A 4 8.04 25.60 -4.70
N SER A 5 7.51 25.99 -5.85
CA SER A 5 6.25 25.52 -6.39
C SER A 5 6.35 24.03 -6.72
N PHE A 6 5.80 23.17 -5.86
CA PHE A 6 5.47 21.79 -6.22
C PHE A 6 4.28 21.82 -7.18
N GLN A 7 4.53 21.68 -8.47
CA GLN A 7 3.50 21.28 -9.41
C GLN A 7 3.24 19.79 -9.21
N SER A 8 2.07 19.46 -8.66
CA SER A 8 1.60 18.08 -8.55
C SER A 8 1.27 17.54 -9.95
N THR A 9 2.11 16.64 -10.46
CA THR A 9 1.73 15.77 -11.57
C THR A 9 0.77 14.68 -11.07
N PRO A 10 -0.21 14.24 -11.89
CA PRO A 10 -1.20 13.26 -11.46
C PRO A 10 -0.55 11.92 -11.15
N ALA A 11 -1.06 11.26 -10.12
CA ALA A 11 -0.64 9.94 -9.67
C ALA A 11 -0.97 8.86 -10.72
N GLN A 12 -0.15 8.71 -11.75
CA GLN A 12 -0.07 7.49 -12.55
C GLN A 12 1.39 7.20 -12.87
N GLU A 13 1.80 6.00 -12.48
CA GLU A 13 3.16 5.45 -12.54
C GLU A 13 4.14 6.09 -11.54
N LYS A 14 4.50 5.30 -10.51
CA LYS A 14 5.65 5.55 -9.65
C LYS A 14 6.91 5.30 -10.48
N GLY A 15 7.10 6.12 -11.51
CA GLY A 15 8.20 6.08 -12.46
C GLY A 15 9.42 6.71 -11.82
N ASP A 16 10.56 6.04 -12.00
CA ASP A 16 11.88 6.51 -11.59
C ASP A 16 12.01 8.02 -11.85
N ASN A 17 12.38 8.84 -10.86
CA ASN A 17 12.64 10.26 -11.11
C ASN A 17 13.86 10.52 -12.01
N ASP A 18 14.47 9.47 -12.56
CA ASP A 18 15.49 9.50 -13.60
C ASP A 18 14.98 10.05 -14.95
N LEU A 19 13.68 10.38 -15.08
CA LEU A 19 13.00 10.55 -16.37
C LEU A 19 13.42 11.78 -17.22
N VAL A 20 13.99 12.84 -16.64
CA VAL A 20 14.38 14.03 -17.44
C VAL A 20 15.86 13.99 -17.83
N PHE A 21 16.74 13.57 -16.92
CA PHE A 21 18.19 13.66 -17.11
C PHE A 21 18.93 12.32 -17.00
N GLY A 22 18.26 11.24 -16.56
CA GLY A 22 18.90 9.94 -16.33
C GLY A 22 19.93 9.96 -15.19
N LEU A 23 19.82 10.93 -14.26
CA LEU A 23 20.75 11.15 -13.17
C LEU A 23 20.05 11.03 -11.82
N GLN A 24 20.80 10.61 -10.80
CA GLN A 24 20.33 10.60 -9.42
C GLN A 24 19.97 12.02 -8.97
N ILE A 25 18.79 12.17 -8.38
CA ILE A 25 18.30 13.44 -7.85
C ILE A 25 18.56 13.51 -6.35
N GLY A 26 19.06 14.65 -5.88
CA GLY A 26 19.17 14.99 -4.46
C GLY A 26 18.24 16.13 -4.07
N TYR A 27 18.11 16.37 -2.77
CA TYR A 27 17.40 17.51 -2.21
C TYR A 27 18.25 18.18 -1.14
N SER A 28 18.48 19.48 -1.30
CA SER A 28 19.13 20.33 -0.30
C SER A 28 18.08 21.10 0.49
N ASP A 29 18.06 20.90 1.80
CA ASP A 29 16.99 21.33 2.67
C ASP A 29 17.40 22.45 3.63
N HIS A 30 16.63 23.54 3.63
CA HIS A 30 16.77 24.67 4.55
C HIS A 30 15.53 24.88 5.43
N THR A 31 14.63 23.90 5.49
CA THR A 31 13.44 23.96 6.35
C THR A 31 13.75 23.52 7.79
N ASN A 32 12.83 23.77 8.73
CA ASN A 32 12.98 23.29 10.11
C ASN A 32 12.52 21.84 10.26
N GLY A 33 13.19 21.07 11.11
CA GLY A 33 12.84 19.68 11.41
C GLY A 33 13.17 18.72 10.28
N ILE A 34 12.47 17.57 10.27
CA ILE A 34 12.81 16.40 9.45
C ILE A 34 11.75 15.98 8.42
N ALA A 35 10.59 16.65 8.43
CA ALA A 35 9.47 16.26 7.58
C ALA A 35 9.81 16.36 6.08
N VAL A 36 10.47 17.44 5.67
CA VAL A 36 10.83 17.66 4.27
C VAL A 36 11.92 16.70 3.77
N PRO A 37 13.02 16.44 4.52
CA PRO A 37 13.98 15.40 4.18
C PRO A 37 13.34 14.00 4.00
N MET A 38 12.44 13.62 4.90
CA MET A 38 11.71 12.35 4.79
C MET A 38 10.83 12.31 3.54
N ALA A 39 10.10 13.40 3.27
CA ALA A 39 9.26 13.52 2.08
C ALA A 39 10.10 13.48 0.79
N ALA A 40 11.26 14.12 0.77
CA ALA A 40 12.16 14.10 -0.39
C ALA A 40 12.62 12.68 -0.72
N VAL A 41 13.04 11.90 0.28
CA VAL A 41 13.39 10.47 0.08
C VAL A 41 12.17 9.65 -0.33
N ALA A 42 11.00 9.89 0.26
CA ALA A 42 9.76 9.23 -0.14
C ALA A 42 9.37 9.50 -1.60
N ASN A 43 9.75 10.69 -2.11
CA ASN A 43 9.60 11.09 -3.50
C ASN A 43 10.85 10.77 -4.33
N GLY A 44 11.74 9.88 -3.88
CA GLY A 44 12.82 9.30 -4.69
C GLY A 44 14.15 10.05 -4.69
N ALA A 45 14.34 11.09 -3.86
CA ALA A 45 15.65 11.68 -3.67
C ALA A 45 16.65 10.65 -3.12
N LYS A 46 17.85 10.61 -3.70
CA LYS A 46 18.96 9.70 -3.34
C LYS A 46 19.99 10.35 -2.42
N ILE A 47 20.04 11.68 -2.41
CA ILE A 47 20.97 12.47 -1.62
C ILE A 47 20.15 13.51 -0.85
N ILE A 48 20.41 13.64 0.45
CA ILE A 48 19.84 14.69 1.29
C ILE A 48 20.98 15.53 1.84
N GLU A 49 20.91 16.82 1.63
CA GLU A 49 21.81 17.80 2.23
C GLU A 49 21.04 18.62 3.28
N LYS A 50 21.69 18.86 4.42
CA LYS A 50 21.12 19.58 5.56
C LYS A 50 22.25 20.27 6.32
N HIS A 51 22.02 21.51 6.74
CA HIS A 51 22.97 22.21 7.59
C HIS A 51 23.13 21.52 8.94
N PHE A 52 24.37 21.46 9.43
CA PHE A 52 24.75 20.79 10.66
C PHE A 52 25.63 21.70 11.53
N THR A 53 25.38 21.70 12.83
CA THR A 53 26.19 22.40 13.82
C THR A 53 26.42 21.51 15.03
N LEU A 54 27.52 21.74 15.76
CA LEU A 54 27.72 21.13 17.08
C LEU A 54 26.88 21.80 18.16
N ASN A 55 26.53 23.07 17.97
CA ASN A 55 25.72 23.87 18.88
C ASN A 55 25.07 25.04 18.11
N ARG A 56 23.75 25.22 18.20
CA ARG A 56 23.04 26.34 17.54
C ARG A 56 23.36 27.71 18.13
N ASN A 57 23.93 27.75 19.33
CA ASN A 57 24.26 28.99 20.03
C ASN A 57 25.63 29.56 19.65
N PHE A 58 26.35 28.93 18.71
CA PHE A 58 27.59 29.53 18.18
C PHE A 58 27.30 30.75 17.32
N ASP A 59 28.28 31.66 17.25
CA ASP A 59 28.18 32.88 16.48
C ASP A 59 28.12 32.58 14.98
N GLY A 60 27.15 33.19 14.29
CA GLY A 60 26.97 33.05 12.85
C GLY A 60 25.52 32.67 12.50
N PRO A 61 24.98 33.23 11.40
CA PRO A 61 23.57 33.06 11.06
C PRO A 61 23.20 31.60 10.77
N ASP A 62 24.13 30.81 10.23
CA ASP A 62 23.88 29.44 9.79
C ASP A 62 23.73 28.47 10.97
N HIS A 63 24.33 28.76 12.13
CA HIS A 63 24.24 27.88 13.30
C HIS A 63 22.81 27.79 13.82
N GLN A 64 22.06 28.89 13.85
CA GLN A 64 20.69 28.91 14.37
C GLN A 64 19.72 28.09 13.51
N SER A 65 19.94 28.04 12.19
CA SER A 65 19.14 27.26 11.25
C SER A 65 19.64 25.82 11.00
N SER A 66 20.78 25.45 11.57
CA SER A 66 21.38 24.11 11.41
C SER A 66 20.73 23.05 12.31
N MET A 67 20.93 21.76 12.02
CA MET A 67 20.61 20.67 12.95
C MET A 67 21.77 20.36 13.89
N GLU A 68 21.45 20.04 15.14
CA GLU A 68 22.42 19.51 16.11
C GLU A 68 22.60 17.98 15.96
N PRO A 69 23.63 17.38 16.59
CA PRO A 69 23.97 15.96 16.39
C PRO A 69 22.83 14.99 16.67
N THR A 70 22.04 15.24 17.72
CA THR A 70 20.90 14.39 18.12
C THR A 70 19.76 14.45 17.10
N GLU A 71 19.44 15.64 16.62
CA GLU A 71 18.40 15.88 15.62
C GLU A 71 18.81 15.31 14.26
N PHE A 72 20.07 15.49 13.86
CA PHE A 72 20.59 14.95 12.60
C PHE A 72 20.59 13.41 12.63
N LYS A 73 21.00 12.80 13.75
CA LYS A 73 20.91 11.35 13.95
C LYS A 73 19.45 10.86 13.85
N TYR A 74 18.52 11.61 14.45
CA TYR A 74 17.09 11.29 14.37
C TYR A 74 16.54 11.41 12.95
N MET A 75 16.96 12.43 12.19
CA MET A 75 16.64 12.59 10.77
C MET A 75 17.09 11.37 9.96
N VAL A 76 18.36 10.97 10.11
CA VAL A 76 18.92 9.81 9.39
C VAL A 76 18.16 8.52 9.74
N ALA A 77 17.91 8.27 11.03
CA ALA A 77 17.16 7.09 11.46
C ALA A 77 15.73 7.09 10.88
N SER A 78 15.05 8.24 10.89
CA SER A 78 13.72 8.40 10.32
C SER A 78 13.70 8.17 8.81
N ILE A 79 14.69 8.67 8.09
CA ILE A 79 14.87 8.40 6.65
C ILE A 79 15.01 6.89 6.40
N ARG A 80 15.86 6.18 7.16
CA ARG A 80 16.04 4.72 6.98
C ARG A 80 14.78 3.93 7.29
N ASN A 81 13.98 4.38 8.27
CA ASN A 81 12.69 3.76 8.56
C ASN A 81 11.70 3.96 7.39
N VAL A 82 11.67 5.16 6.78
CA VAL A 82 10.83 5.44 5.61
C VAL A 82 11.24 4.58 4.43
N GLU A 83 12.53 4.46 4.11
CA GLU A 83 13.02 3.61 3.01
C GLU A 83 12.59 2.15 3.19
N GLN A 84 12.68 1.62 4.40
CA GLN A 84 12.21 0.27 4.70
C GLN A 84 10.68 0.15 4.55
N ALA A 85 9.93 1.12 5.08
CA ALA A 85 8.47 1.13 5.04
C ALA A 85 7.90 1.29 3.62
N MET A 86 8.61 2.01 2.73
CA MET A 86 8.20 2.17 1.34
C MET A 86 8.17 0.85 0.57
N GLY A 87 8.93 -0.14 1.01
CA GLY A 87 8.92 -1.50 0.46
C GLY A 87 9.11 -1.53 -1.06
N SER A 88 8.33 -2.39 -1.73
CA SER A 88 8.41 -2.58 -3.18
C SER A 88 7.28 -1.82 -3.90
N ALA A 89 7.58 -1.25 -5.07
CA ALA A 89 6.56 -0.73 -5.97
C ALA A 89 5.67 -1.83 -6.57
N LYS A 90 6.11 -3.09 -6.49
CA LYS A 90 5.38 -4.24 -7.02
C LYS A 90 4.28 -4.66 -6.05
N LYS A 91 3.02 -4.55 -6.48
CA LYS A 91 1.85 -4.96 -5.70
C LYS A 91 1.63 -6.48 -5.79
N PHE A 92 2.13 -7.22 -4.81
CA PHE A 92 1.89 -8.65 -4.66
C PHE A 92 1.55 -8.99 -3.20
N PRO A 93 0.70 -10.01 -2.96
CA PRO A 93 0.44 -10.47 -1.61
C PRO A 93 1.73 -11.06 -1.02
N THR A 94 1.97 -10.77 0.25
CA THR A 94 3.02 -11.40 1.05
C THR A 94 2.72 -12.90 1.21
N PRO A 95 3.73 -13.73 1.53
CA PRO A 95 3.52 -15.16 1.78
C PRO A 95 2.43 -15.43 2.84
N VAL A 96 2.44 -14.66 3.93
CA VAL A 96 1.43 -14.74 5.00
C VAL A 96 0.03 -14.39 4.49
N GLU A 97 -0.10 -13.38 3.62
CA GLU A 97 -1.39 -13.05 2.98
C GLU A 97 -1.86 -14.14 2.01
N ILE A 98 -0.94 -14.82 1.31
CA ILE A 98 -1.26 -15.94 0.42
C ILE A 98 -1.80 -17.12 1.23
N GLU A 99 -1.18 -17.46 2.36
CA GLU A 99 -1.64 -18.54 3.24
C GLU A 99 -2.99 -18.22 3.87
N ASN A 100 -3.13 -17.01 4.43
CA ASN A 100 -4.36 -16.55 5.06
C ASN A 100 -5.53 -16.45 4.09
N LYS A 101 -5.25 -16.32 2.78
CA LYS A 101 -6.24 -16.21 1.71
C LYS A 101 -7.35 -17.26 1.82
N LYS A 102 -7.00 -18.52 2.11
CA LYS A 102 -7.97 -19.63 2.18
C LYS A 102 -8.96 -19.45 3.33
N ILE A 103 -8.50 -18.91 4.45
CA ILE A 103 -9.31 -18.73 5.66
C ILE A 103 -10.17 -17.47 5.55
N VAL A 104 -9.61 -16.38 5.04
CA VAL A 104 -10.27 -15.05 5.08
C VAL A 104 -11.13 -14.74 3.86
N ARG A 105 -10.90 -15.40 2.71
CA ARG A 105 -11.77 -15.25 1.54
C ARG A 105 -13.09 -15.98 1.76
N LYS A 106 -14.09 -15.58 0.98
CA LYS A 106 -15.41 -16.22 0.97
C LYS A 106 -15.50 -17.20 -0.19
N SER A 107 -16.43 -18.13 -0.08
CA SER A 107 -16.91 -19.03 -1.11
C SER A 107 -18.40 -18.80 -1.33
N LEU A 108 -18.92 -19.17 -2.49
CA LEU A 108 -20.35 -19.34 -2.70
C LEU A 108 -20.86 -20.48 -1.83
N VAL A 109 -21.94 -20.22 -1.11
CA VAL A 109 -22.64 -21.20 -0.30
C VAL A 109 -24.15 -21.07 -0.52
N ALA A 110 -24.89 -22.14 -0.24
CA ALA A 110 -26.34 -22.11 -0.29
C ALA A 110 -26.88 -21.26 0.89
N ALA A 111 -27.74 -20.28 0.61
CA ALA A 111 -28.38 -19.43 1.63
C ALA A 111 -29.56 -20.13 2.31
N CYS A 112 -30.13 -21.13 1.65
CA CYS A 112 -31.17 -22.04 2.09
C CYS A 112 -30.95 -23.39 1.43
N ASP A 113 -31.79 -24.38 1.70
CA ASP A 113 -31.78 -25.63 0.95
C ASP A 113 -32.11 -25.36 -0.52
N ILE A 114 -31.36 -25.99 -1.43
CA ILE A 114 -31.54 -25.89 -2.89
C ILE A 114 -31.71 -27.31 -3.42
N LEU A 115 -32.82 -27.57 -4.11
CA LEU A 115 -33.10 -28.90 -4.63
C LEU A 115 -32.47 -29.11 -6.01
N LYS A 116 -32.15 -30.38 -6.33
CA LYS A 116 -31.70 -30.78 -7.65
C LYS A 116 -32.63 -30.24 -8.75
N GLY A 117 -32.05 -29.57 -9.75
CA GLY A 117 -32.77 -28.98 -10.88
C GLY A 117 -33.34 -27.58 -10.62
N GLU A 118 -33.27 -27.07 -9.39
CA GLU A 118 -33.59 -25.68 -9.09
C GLU A 118 -32.57 -24.73 -9.69
N VAL A 119 -33.03 -23.51 -9.96
CA VAL A 119 -32.21 -22.45 -10.56
C VAL A 119 -31.55 -21.66 -9.45
N PHE A 120 -30.24 -21.45 -9.59
CA PHE A 120 -29.52 -20.52 -8.74
C PHE A 120 -30.00 -19.08 -8.93
N SER A 121 -30.32 -18.43 -7.82
CA SER A 121 -30.84 -17.08 -7.75
C SER A 121 -30.11 -16.27 -6.68
N GLU A 122 -30.29 -14.96 -6.69
CA GLU A 122 -29.72 -14.07 -5.66
C GLU A 122 -30.27 -14.39 -4.25
N GLY A 123 -31.43 -15.02 -4.17
CA GLY A 123 -32.08 -15.36 -2.90
C GLY A 123 -31.62 -16.68 -2.29
N ASN A 124 -31.12 -17.63 -3.09
CA ASN A 124 -30.70 -18.95 -2.60
C ASN A 124 -29.18 -19.15 -2.58
N ILE A 125 -28.39 -18.21 -3.09
CA ILE A 125 -26.92 -18.19 -2.95
C ILE A 125 -26.49 -17.04 -2.04
N THR A 126 -25.48 -17.29 -1.21
CA THR A 126 -24.77 -16.24 -0.48
C THR A 126 -23.26 -16.50 -0.43
N PHE A 127 -22.51 -15.64 0.26
CA PHE A 127 -21.05 -15.72 0.35
C PHE A 127 -20.58 -15.81 1.81
N LYS A 128 -20.02 -16.95 2.19
CA LYS A 128 -19.47 -17.19 3.54
C LYS A 128 -18.02 -17.64 3.49
N ARG A 129 -17.31 -17.45 4.60
CA ARG A 129 -15.95 -18.00 4.80
C ARG A 129 -16.07 -19.49 5.19
N PRO A 130 -15.03 -20.32 4.98
CA PRO A 130 -13.75 -20.00 4.35
C PRO A 130 -13.83 -19.96 2.82
N GLY A 131 -12.72 -19.58 2.17
CA GLY A 131 -12.57 -19.40 0.73
C GLY A 131 -12.07 -20.64 0.00
N GLU A 132 -12.49 -21.82 0.45
CA GLU A 132 -12.07 -23.13 -0.10
C GLU A 132 -12.97 -23.62 -1.24
N GLY A 133 -14.16 -23.04 -1.37
CA GLY A 133 -15.12 -23.32 -2.44
C GLY A 133 -15.04 -22.36 -3.60
N LEU A 134 -16.13 -22.30 -4.37
CA LEU A 134 -16.19 -21.45 -5.56
C LEU A 134 -16.10 -19.97 -5.18
N SER A 135 -15.17 -19.23 -5.81
CA SER A 135 -14.96 -17.81 -5.54
C SER A 135 -16.22 -16.97 -5.82
N PRO A 136 -16.58 -15.99 -4.96
CA PRO A 136 -17.65 -15.02 -5.20
C PRO A 136 -17.56 -14.32 -6.57
N MET A 137 -16.37 -14.21 -7.15
CA MET A 137 -16.18 -13.65 -8.49
C MET A 137 -16.85 -14.48 -9.60
N ARG A 138 -17.13 -15.77 -9.34
CA ARG A 138 -17.83 -16.69 -10.24
C ARG A 138 -19.36 -16.61 -10.08
N PHE A 139 -19.89 -15.72 -9.24
CA PHE A 139 -21.32 -15.62 -8.96
C PHE A 139 -22.16 -15.50 -10.22
N TRP A 140 -21.77 -14.62 -11.14
CA TRP A 140 -22.45 -14.43 -12.42
C TRP A 140 -22.40 -15.65 -13.34
N ASP A 141 -21.40 -16.51 -13.18
CA ASP A 141 -21.31 -17.76 -13.95
C ASP A 141 -22.26 -18.83 -13.41
N VAL A 142 -22.75 -18.68 -12.19
CA VAL A 142 -23.63 -19.64 -11.50
C VAL A 142 -25.09 -19.20 -11.59
N LEU A 143 -25.34 -17.89 -11.51
CA LEU A 143 -26.68 -17.33 -11.54
C LEU A 143 -27.45 -17.78 -12.80
N GLY A 144 -28.69 -18.24 -12.61
CA GLY A 144 -29.55 -18.73 -13.70
C GLY A 144 -29.27 -20.16 -14.17
N LYS A 145 -28.23 -20.84 -13.66
CA LYS A 145 -27.98 -22.25 -13.96
C LYS A 145 -28.81 -23.18 -13.07
N LYS A 146 -29.12 -24.35 -13.62
CA LYS A 146 -29.73 -25.47 -12.87
C LYS A 146 -28.63 -26.39 -12.37
N GLU A 147 -28.70 -26.78 -11.11
CA GLU A 147 -27.70 -27.69 -10.56
C GLU A 147 -28.11 -29.16 -10.69
N SER A 148 -27.09 -30.01 -10.82
CA SER A 148 -27.19 -31.46 -10.94
C SER A 148 -27.48 -32.19 -9.62
N ARG A 149 -27.29 -31.51 -8.49
CA ARG A 149 -27.48 -32.03 -7.13
C ARG A 149 -28.18 -31.02 -6.20
N SER A 150 -28.68 -31.51 -5.08
CA SER A 150 -29.20 -30.66 -4.00
C SER A 150 -28.05 -30.17 -3.09
N PHE A 151 -28.29 -29.04 -2.41
CA PHE A 151 -27.44 -28.51 -1.35
C PHE A 151 -28.26 -28.21 -0.11
N SER A 152 -27.69 -28.48 1.05
CA SER A 152 -28.24 -27.99 2.32
C SER A 152 -27.83 -26.54 2.55
N THR A 153 -28.60 -25.83 3.37
CA THR A 153 -28.24 -24.51 3.88
C THR A 153 -26.79 -24.49 4.40
N ASP A 154 -26.04 -23.45 4.05
CA ASP A 154 -24.61 -23.24 4.36
C ASP A 154 -23.62 -24.22 3.71
N GLU A 155 -24.10 -25.15 2.89
CA GLU A 155 -23.23 -26.00 2.11
C GLU A 155 -22.52 -25.19 1.02
N THR A 156 -21.25 -25.51 0.80
CA THR A 156 -20.43 -24.88 -0.24
C THR A 156 -20.88 -25.29 -1.64
N ILE A 157 -21.04 -24.31 -2.51
CA ILE A 157 -21.41 -24.55 -3.91
C ILE A 157 -20.17 -24.98 -4.69
N SER A 158 -20.30 -26.10 -5.41
CA SER A 158 -19.30 -26.72 -6.27
C SER A 158 -19.94 -26.98 -7.63
N LEU A 159 -19.29 -26.54 -8.72
CA LEU A 159 -19.67 -26.83 -10.11
C LEU A 159 -19.01 -28.11 -10.61
#